data_AF-A0A9D5DJB4-F1
#
_entry.id   AF-A0A9D5DJB4-F1
#
_cell.length_a   1.000
_cell.length_b   1.000
_cell.length_c   1.000
_cell.angle_alpha   90.00
_cell.angle_beta   90.00
_cell.angle_gamma   90.00
#
_symmetry.space_group_name_H-M   'P 1'
#
loop_
_entity.id
_entity.type
_entity.pdbx_description
1 polymer ?
#
loop_
_entity_poly.entity_id
_entity_poly.type
_entity_poly.pdbx_seq_one_letter_code
_entity_poly.pdbx_strand_id
1 'polypeptide(L)'
;MSVSVDKFRSFVIAIHDEYGCLLLKSSKKGGDEVFQLPGGRLEEGDLAPDKSEVGEGSRDSGMNVSPRDESFRVAAARELYEETGLDFRSQLQMLKKLNIDLPEKWRFFYLNITNFSCPSHQGTGTNGRQYNTGLPGQIIECLQSLLYKFSRKDSNPPNFPLKLSPEHTDFIFEKDLVEASRLVKSHSKGICSKALLLYNQTSSLYNQQ
;
A
#
# COMPACT_ATOMS: atom_id res chain seq x y z
N MET A 1 -20.08 -20.59 16.63
CA MET A 1 -20.19 -19.84 15.37
C MET A 1 -18.79 -19.47 14.95
N SER A 2 -18.29 -20.05 13.85
CA SER A 2 -16.99 -19.67 13.29
C SER A 2 -17.06 -18.21 12.83
N VAL A 3 -16.12 -17.41 13.30
CA VAL A 3 -15.92 -16.08 12.78
C VAL A 3 -15.43 -16.18 11.34
N SER A 4 -16.22 -15.67 10.40
CA SER A 4 -15.83 -15.59 9.00
C SER A 4 -14.63 -14.63 8.83
N VAL A 5 -13.61 -15.07 8.08
CA VAL A 5 -12.34 -14.34 7.87
C VAL A 5 -12.55 -13.06 7.06
N ASP A 6 -13.57 -13.05 6.19
CA ASP A 6 -13.94 -11.94 5.30
C ASP A 6 -14.37 -10.65 6.04
N LYS A 7 -14.61 -10.73 7.35
CA LYS A 7 -14.93 -9.57 8.19
C LYS A 7 -13.71 -8.74 8.56
N PHE A 8 -12.52 -9.35 8.46
CA PHE A 8 -11.24 -8.71 8.74
C PHE A 8 -10.73 -7.97 7.52
N ARG A 9 -10.03 -6.86 7.75
CA ARG A 9 -9.53 -6.00 6.67
C ARG A 9 -8.13 -5.52 6.97
N SER A 10 -7.36 -5.34 5.91
CA SER A 10 -5.99 -4.86 5.97
C SER A 10 -5.78 -3.75 4.95
N PHE A 11 -5.11 -2.67 5.35
CA PHE A 11 -4.87 -1.50 4.51
C PHE A 11 -3.42 -1.04 4.61
N VAL A 12 -2.93 -0.40 3.55
CA VAL A 12 -1.58 0.16 3.46
C VAL A 12 -1.67 1.68 3.33
N ILE A 13 -0.97 2.38 4.22
CA ILE A 13 -0.62 3.80 4.06
C ILE A 13 0.75 3.83 3.36
N ALA A 14 0.71 3.83 2.03
CA ALA A 14 1.90 3.88 1.19
C ALA A 14 2.33 5.33 0.97
N ILE A 15 3.52 5.70 1.46
CA ILE A 15 4.04 7.06 1.41
C ILE A 15 5.25 7.13 0.48
N HIS A 16 5.22 8.08 -0.45
CA HIS A 16 6.39 8.57 -1.15
C HIS A 16 6.84 9.88 -0.49
N ASP A 17 8.12 10.02 -0.15
CA ASP A 17 8.63 11.15 0.64
C ASP A 17 8.43 12.50 -0.08
N GLU A 18 8.58 12.51 -1.41
CA GLU A 18 8.36 13.72 -2.21
C GLU A 18 6.87 14.04 -2.45
N TYR A 19 6.05 13.03 -2.78
CA TYR A 19 4.71 13.21 -3.34
C TYR A 19 3.58 13.01 -2.32
N GLY A 20 3.81 12.25 -1.25
CA GLY A 20 2.83 12.02 -0.19
C GLY A 20 2.22 10.62 -0.21
N CYS A 21 0.98 10.53 0.28
CA CYS A 21 0.24 9.28 0.39
C CYS A 21 -0.36 8.87 -0.96
N LEU A 22 -0.11 7.62 -1.37
CA LEU A 22 -0.74 7.03 -2.54
C LEU A 22 -2.23 6.78 -2.27
N LEU A 23 -3.10 7.34 -3.11
CA LEU A 23 -4.54 7.13 -3.10
C LEU A 23 -4.99 6.58 -4.46
N LEU A 24 -5.86 5.58 -4.44
CA LEU A 24 -6.39 4.95 -5.66
C LEU A 24 -7.78 5.50 -5.98
N LYS A 25 -8.00 5.88 -7.24
CA LYS A 25 -9.29 6.35 -7.74
C LYS A 25 -10.10 5.18 -8.25
N SER A 26 -11.23 4.90 -7.61
CA SER A 26 -12.13 3.82 -8.01
C SER A 26 -13.29 4.35 -8.85
N SER A 27 -13.63 3.67 -9.94
CA SER A 27 -14.80 3.99 -10.76
C SER A 27 -16.05 3.36 -10.17
N LYS A 28 -16.81 4.10 -9.36
CA LYS A 28 -18.16 3.66 -9.01
C LYS A 28 -19.15 4.02 -10.12
N LYS A 29 -20.08 3.09 -10.42
CA LYS A 29 -21.26 3.37 -11.24
C LYS A 29 -22.11 4.43 -10.51
N GLY A 30 -22.00 5.70 -10.88
CA GLY A 30 -22.75 6.78 -10.24
C GLY A 30 -22.14 8.18 -10.28
N GLY A 31 -20.92 8.35 -10.78
CA GLY A 31 -20.36 9.67 -11.15
C GLY A 31 -19.44 10.32 -10.11
N ASP A 32 -19.56 9.99 -8.82
CA ASP A 32 -18.64 10.53 -7.82
C ASP A 32 -17.31 9.79 -7.82
N GLU A 33 -16.23 10.55 -7.98
CA GLU A 33 -14.87 10.06 -7.84
C GLU A 33 -14.62 9.68 -6.38
N VAL A 34 -14.29 8.42 -6.12
CA VAL A 34 -14.00 7.92 -4.78
C VAL A 34 -12.56 7.49 -4.70
N PHE A 35 -11.84 8.10 -3.75
CA PHE A 35 -10.47 7.71 -3.43
C PHE A 35 -10.44 6.67 -2.31
N GLN A 36 -9.48 5.76 -2.40
CA GLN A 36 -9.29 4.64 -1.49
C GLN A 36 -7.80 4.51 -1.13
N LEU A 37 -7.54 3.88 0.01
CA LEU A 37 -6.20 3.40 0.34
C LEU A 37 -6.06 1.99 -0.24
N PRO A 38 -4.87 1.58 -0.70
CA PRO A 38 -4.66 0.19 -1.08
C PRO A 38 -4.99 -0.77 0.07
N GLY A 39 -5.73 -1.84 -0.21
CA GLY A 39 -6.11 -2.82 0.80
C GLY A 39 -7.54 -3.32 0.71
N GLY A 40 -7.82 -4.42 1.39
CA GLY A 40 -9.08 -5.13 1.22
C GLY A 40 -9.41 -6.09 2.35
N ARG A 41 -10.11 -7.17 2.01
CA ARG A 41 -10.53 -8.19 2.96
C ARG A 41 -9.42 -9.21 3.13
N LEU A 42 -9.37 -9.84 4.31
CA LEU A 42 -8.59 -11.05 4.46
C LEU A 42 -9.33 -12.21 3.78
N GLU A 43 -8.56 -13.08 3.15
CA GLU A 43 -8.99 -14.34 2.55
C GLU A 43 -8.39 -15.52 3.31
N GLU A 44 -8.91 -16.73 3.06
CA GLU A 44 -8.38 -17.95 3.69
C GLU A 44 -6.90 -18.20 3.32
N GLY A 45 -6.51 -17.84 2.10
CA GLY A 45 -5.11 -17.93 1.64
C GLY A 45 -4.15 -16.96 2.35
N ASP A 46 -4.67 -15.93 3.01
CA ASP A 46 -3.86 -14.96 3.76
C ASP A 46 -3.50 -15.49 5.16
N LEU A 47 -4.11 -16.60 5.62
CA LEU A 47 -3.89 -17.11 6.96
C LEU A 47 -2.48 -17.71 7.08
N ALA A 48 -1.62 -17.04 7.87
CA ALA A 48 -0.29 -17.55 8.17
C ALA A 48 -0.40 -18.90 8.90
N PRO A 49 0.36 -19.93 8.49
CA PRO A 49 0.33 -21.23 9.14
C PRO A 49 0.75 -21.10 10.60
N ASP A 50 0.07 -21.83 11.47
CA ASP A 50 0.40 -21.84 12.88
C ASP A 50 1.73 -22.58 13.08
N LYS A 51 2.84 -21.82 13.14
CA LYS A 51 4.18 -22.38 13.42
C LYS A 51 4.30 -22.97 14.83
N SER A 52 3.24 -22.90 15.64
CA SER A 52 3.24 -23.26 17.06
C SER A 52 2.68 -24.66 17.34
N GLU A 53 2.19 -25.41 16.34
CA GLU A 53 1.60 -26.73 16.57
C GLU A 53 2.40 -27.87 15.90
N VAL A 54 3.53 -28.21 16.52
CA VAL A 54 4.10 -29.57 16.43
C VAL A 54 3.80 -30.34 17.72
N GLY A 55 2.64 -30.07 18.34
CA GLY A 55 2.10 -30.82 19.46
C GLY A 55 0.91 -31.66 18.98
N GLU A 56 1.17 -32.90 18.56
CA GLU A 56 0.15 -33.89 18.24
C GLU A 56 -0.78 -34.07 19.45
N GLY A 57 -2.02 -33.56 19.44
CA GLY A 57 -2.91 -33.86 20.56
C GLY A 57 -4.30 -33.24 20.64
N SER A 58 -4.60 -32.12 20.00
CA SER A 58 -5.91 -31.47 20.21
C SER A 58 -6.73 -31.41 18.92
N ARG A 59 -7.34 -32.56 18.61
CA ARG A 59 -8.56 -32.58 17.81
C ARG A 59 -9.69 -32.04 18.68
N ASP A 60 -10.40 -31.06 18.15
CA ASP A 60 -11.68 -30.55 18.65
C ASP A 60 -11.59 -29.40 19.67
N SER A 61 -11.68 -28.18 19.14
CA SER A 61 -12.50 -27.14 19.75
C SER A 61 -12.70 -26.04 18.71
N GLY A 62 -13.96 -25.69 18.45
CA GLY A 62 -14.37 -24.59 17.58
C GLY A 62 -13.98 -23.22 18.15
N MET A 63 -12.68 -23.00 18.32
CA MET A 63 -12.08 -21.79 18.84
C MET A 63 -12.16 -20.72 17.76
N ASN A 64 -12.77 -19.59 18.10
CA ASN A 64 -12.76 -18.39 17.27
C ASN A 64 -11.33 -17.84 17.23
N VAL A 65 -10.50 -18.37 16.33
CA VAL A 65 -9.14 -17.88 16.15
C VAL A 65 -9.22 -16.55 15.40
N SER A 66 -8.93 -15.47 16.12
CA SER A 66 -8.68 -14.18 15.48
C SER A 66 -7.41 -14.29 14.64
N PRO A 67 -7.38 -13.80 13.38
CA PRO A 67 -6.17 -13.85 12.56
C PRO A 67 -5.00 -13.18 13.26
N ARG A 68 -3.81 -13.77 13.12
CA ARG A 68 -2.57 -13.16 13.61
C ARG A 68 -2.21 -11.94 12.78
N ASP A 69 -1.42 -11.02 13.34
CA ASP A 69 -0.97 -9.82 12.61
C ASP A 69 -0.27 -10.15 11.28
N GLU A 70 0.42 -11.30 11.21
CA GLU A 70 1.07 -11.75 9.97
C GLU A 70 0.05 -11.99 8.85
N SER A 71 -1.13 -12.54 9.16
CA SER A 71 -2.19 -12.77 8.16
C SER A 71 -2.68 -11.45 7.56
N PHE A 72 -2.83 -10.41 8.39
CA PHE A 72 -3.18 -9.08 7.88
C PHE A 72 -2.07 -8.50 7.01
N ARG A 73 -0.80 -8.75 7.34
CA ARG A 73 0.33 -8.26 6.57
C ARG A 73 0.41 -8.93 5.19
N VAL A 74 0.16 -10.24 5.13
CA VAL A 74 0.04 -10.99 3.86
C VAL A 74 -1.10 -10.42 3.01
N ALA A 75 -2.28 -10.23 3.60
CA ALA A 75 -3.42 -9.63 2.90
C ALA A 75 -3.10 -8.22 2.37
N ALA A 76 -2.47 -7.37 3.19
CA ALA A 76 -2.06 -6.03 2.77
C ALA A 76 -1.10 -6.06 1.57
N ALA A 77 -0.11 -6.97 1.58
CA ALA A 77 0.84 -7.09 0.48
C ALA A 77 0.18 -7.66 -0.79
N ARG A 78 -0.77 -8.60 -0.66
CA ARG A 78 -1.56 -9.12 -1.79
C ARG A 78 -2.39 -8.02 -2.43
N GLU A 79 -3.22 -7.33 -1.64
CA GLU A 79 -4.10 -6.26 -2.11
C GLU A 79 -3.29 -5.12 -2.74
N LEU A 80 -2.18 -4.71 -2.12
CA LEU A 80 -1.29 -3.70 -2.70
C LEU A 80 -0.77 -4.12 -4.09
N TYR A 81 -0.34 -5.38 -4.25
CA TYR A 81 0.11 -5.88 -5.54
C TYR A 81 -1.03 -5.96 -6.56
N GLU A 82 -2.20 -6.47 -6.16
CA GLU A 82 -3.36 -6.62 -7.03
C GLU A 82 -3.85 -5.26 -7.54
N GLU A 83 -3.91 -4.26 -6.67
CA GLU A 83 -4.46 -2.93 -6.98
C GLU A 83 -3.46 -1.98 -7.64
N THR A 84 -2.15 -2.14 -7.41
CA THR A 84 -1.13 -1.16 -7.84
C THR A 84 0.05 -1.76 -8.61
N GLY A 85 0.22 -3.08 -8.60
CA GLY A 85 1.38 -3.78 -9.16
C GLY A 85 2.65 -3.69 -8.29
N LEU A 86 2.61 -3.00 -7.15
CA LEU A 86 3.74 -2.92 -6.22
C LEU A 86 3.89 -4.24 -5.46
N ASP A 87 4.87 -5.06 -5.83
CA ASP A 87 5.07 -6.39 -5.24
C ASP A 87 6.01 -6.37 -4.02
N PHE A 88 5.41 -6.44 -2.83
CA PHE A 88 6.12 -6.57 -1.55
C PHE A 88 5.87 -7.91 -0.87
N ARG A 89 5.29 -8.89 -1.57
CA ARG A 89 4.89 -10.18 -0.96
C ARG A 89 6.08 -11.01 -0.47
N SER A 90 7.26 -10.83 -1.08
CA SER A 90 8.52 -11.43 -0.63
C SER A 90 9.27 -10.59 0.41
N GLN A 91 8.77 -9.39 0.73
CA GLN A 91 9.41 -8.39 1.58
C GLN A 91 8.46 -7.88 2.67
N LEU A 92 7.67 -8.78 3.24
CA LEU A 92 6.62 -8.44 4.22
C LEU A 92 7.14 -7.57 5.38
N GLN A 93 8.39 -7.75 5.80
CA GLN A 93 9.03 -6.93 6.85
C GLN A 93 9.06 -5.43 6.55
N MET A 94 8.91 -5.01 5.29
CA MET A 94 8.82 -3.60 4.91
C MET A 94 7.46 -2.97 5.28
N LEU A 95 6.41 -3.78 5.42
CA LEU A 95 5.10 -3.36 5.90
C LEU A 95 5.11 -3.25 7.42
N LYS A 96 5.35 -2.03 7.93
CA LYS A 96 5.43 -1.74 9.35
C LYS A 96 4.02 -1.59 9.92
N LYS A 97 3.62 -2.46 10.85
CA LYS A 97 2.30 -2.36 11.50
C LYS A 97 2.17 -1.01 12.22
N LEU A 98 1.04 -0.35 12.00
CA LEU A 98 0.66 0.85 12.75
C LEU A 98 -0.12 0.46 14.00
N ASN A 99 0.35 0.91 15.16
CA ASN A 99 -0.32 0.71 16.44
C ASN A 99 -1.24 1.91 16.70
N ILE A 100 -2.40 1.91 16.04
CA ILE A 100 -3.41 2.96 16.13
C ILE A 100 -4.70 2.42 16.75
N ASP A 101 -5.40 3.25 17.53
CA ASP A 101 -6.62 2.88 18.24
C ASP A 101 -7.84 2.81 17.28
N LEU A 102 -7.96 1.64 16.63
CA LEU A 102 -9.02 1.27 15.70
C LEU A 102 -9.56 -0.12 16.07
N PRO A 103 -10.79 -0.47 15.62
CA PRO A 103 -11.37 -1.74 16.01
C PRO A 103 -10.54 -2.92 15.51
N GLU A 104 -10.44 -3.98 16.31
CA GLU A 104 -9.50 -5.08 16.11
C GLU A 104 -9.60 -5.81 14.78
N LYS A 105 -10.73 -5.72 14.08
CA LYS A 105 -10.87 -6.35 12.77
C LYS A 105 -10.18 -5.59 11.62
N TRP A 106 -9.65 -4.41 11.88
CA TRP A 106 -8.87 -3.62 10.93
C TRP A 106 -7.41 -3.57 11.35
N ARG A 107 -6.52 -3.71 10.37
CA ARG A 107 -5.08 -3.46 10.53
C ARG A 107 -4.60 -2.51 9.44
N PHE A 108 -3.63 -1.68 9.82
CA PHE A 108 -3.01 -0.71 8.94
C PHE A 108 -1.50 -0.91 8.99
N PHE A 109 -0.86 -0.77 7.84
CA PHE A 109 0.57 -0.87 7.69
C PHE A 109 1.10 0.39 7.01
N TYR A 110 2.22 0.89 7.49
CA TYR A 110 3.00 1.92 6.82
C TYR A 110 4.01 1.28 5.87
N LEU A 111 4.15 1.86 4.69
CA LEU A 111 5.14 1.47 3.69
C LEU A 111 5.74 2.72 3.05
N ASN A 112 7.07 2.85 3.09
CA ASN A 112 7.77 3.87 2.31
C ASN A 112 8.07 3.31 0.91
N ILE A 113 7.61 4.00 -0.13
CA ILE A 113 7.76 3.58 -1.54
C ILE A 113 8.68 4.50 -2.36
N THR A 114 9.40 5.43 -1.72
CA THR A 114 10.27 6.42 -2.39
C THR A 114 11.36 5.78 -3.24
N ASN A 115 11.98 4.70 -2.75
CA ASN A 115 13.08 4.02 -3.44
C ASN A 115 12.63 2.74 -4.14
N PHE A 116 11.32 2.56 -4.33
CA PHE A 116 10.82 1.37 -5.01
C PHE A 116 11.08 1.50 -6.51
N SER A 117 12.05 0.75 -7.00
CA SER A 117 12.18 0.49 -8.43
C SER A 117 11.24 -0.65 -8.78
N CYS A 118 10.18 -0.35 -9.55
CA CYS A 118 9.47 -1.41 -10.24
C CYS A 118 10.51 -2.09 -11.16
N PRO A 119 10.75 -3.41 -11.05
CA PRO A 119 11.54 -4.12 -12.05
C PRO A 119 10.78 -3.98 -13.36
N SER A 120 11.10 -2.94 -14.11
CA SER A 120 10.55 -2.64 -15.40
C SER A 120 10.61 -3.93 -16.18
N HIS A 121 9.44 -4.35 -16.68
CA HIS A 121 9.25 -5.57 -17.47
C HIS A 121 10.55 -5.85 -18.22
N GLN A 122 11.30 -6.85 -17.77
CA GLN A 122 12.42 -7.35 -18.55
C GLN A 122 11.78 -7.84 -19.83
N GLY A 123 11.80 -6.96 -20.84
CA GLY A 123 11.19 -7.20 -22.12
C GLY A 123 11.80 -8.49 -22.65
N THR A 124 10.97 -9.51 -22.75
CA THR A 124 11.26 -10.71 -23.50
C THR A 124 11.33 -10.31 -24.97
N GLY A 125 12.50 -9.84 -25.41
CA GLY A 125 12.89 -9.73 -26.82
C GLY A 125 12.90 -8.31 -27.40
N THR A 126 14.10 -7.79 -27.65
CA THR A 126 14.66 -7.57 -29.01
C THR A 126 16.08 -7.02 -28.88
N ASN A 127 16.99 -7.49 -29.72
CA ASN A 127 18.40 -7.08 -29.81
C ASN A 127 18.53 -5.61 -30.26
N GLY A 128 18.23 -4.66 -29.39
CA GLY A 128 18.41 -3.23 -29.60
C GLY A 128 19.80 -2.78 -29.16
N ARG A 129 20.59 -2.25 -30.11
CA ARG A 129 21.93 -1.69 -29.89
C ARG A 129 21.97 -0.75 -28.68
N GLN A 130 22.87 -1.03 -27.75
CA GLN A 130 23.28 -0.10 -26.69
C GLN A 130 23.89 1.15 -27.33
N TYR A 131 23.25 2.30 -27.16
CA TYR A 131 23.91 3.58 -27.37
C TYR A 131 24.68 3.91 -26.09
N ASN A 132 26.00 3.85 -26.20
CA ASN A 132 26.95 4.14 -25.15
C ASN A 132 27.01 5.67 -24.97
N THR A 133 26.05 6.25 -24.24
CA THR A 133 26.16 7.64 -23.79
C THR A 133 27.05 7.64 -22.55
N GLY A 134 28.27 8.17 -22.68
CA GLY A 134 29.33 8.13 -21.66
C GLY A 134 29.09 8.99 -20.41
N LEU A 135 27.85 9.07 -19.92
CA LEU A 135 27.52 9.70 -18.65
C LEU A 135 27.23 8.62 -17.59
N PRO A 136 27.82 8.70 -16.39
CA PRO A 136 27.48 7.83 -15.27
C PRO A 136 25.96 7.88 -15.01
N GLY A 137 25.29 6.73 -14.95
CA GLY A 137 23.82 6.64 -14.79
C GLY A 137 23.27 7.46 -13.61
N GLN A 138 24.06 7.60 -12.54
CA GLN A 138 23.73 8.43 -11.37
C GLN A 138 23.53 9.92 -11.69
N ILE A 139 24.21 10.45 -12.73
CA ILE A 139 24.10 11.86 -13.13
C ILE A 139 22.81 12.09 -13.92
N ILE A 140 22.36 11.10 -14.71
CA ILE A 140 21.10 11.20 -15.46
C ILE A 140 19.90 11.16 -14.51
N GLU A 141 19.92 10.27 -13.52
CA GLU A 141 18.87 10.18 -12.48
C GLU A 141 18.79 11.48 -11.66
N CYS A 142 19.95 12.05 -11.28
CA CYS A 142 20.01 13.31 -10.53
C CYS A 142 19.49 14.50 -11.35
N LEU A 143 19.85 14.60 -12.63
CA LEU A 143 19.40 15.69 -13.50
C LEU A 143 17.92 15.58 -13.87
N GLN A 144 17.37 14.37 -14.02
CA GLN A 144 15.93 14.17 -14.20
C GLN A 144 15.15 14.59 -12.95
N SER A 145 15.63 14.26 -11.75
CA SER A 145 15.05 14.74 -10.48
C SER A 145 15.08 16.27 -10.35
N LEU A 146 16.20 16.90 -10.73
CA LEU A 146 16.39 18.35 -10.65
C LEU A 146 15.54 19.13 -11.67
N LEU A 147 15.46 18.65 -12.91
CA LEU A 147 14.63 19.27 -13.95
C LEU A 147 13.14 19.10 -13.67
N TYR A 148 12.76 18.02 -12.97
CA TYR A 148 11.37 17.78 -12.56
C TYR A 148 10.88 18.72 -11.46
N LYS A 149 11.73 19.03 -10.46
CA LYS A 149 11.41 19.99 -9.38
C LYS A 149 11.04 21.40 -9.90
N PHE A 150 11.44 21.75 -11.11
CA PHE A 150 11.15 23.05 -11.72
C PHE A 150 9.88 23.07 -12.58
N SER A 151 9.26 21.92 -12.88
CA SER A 151 8.19 21.81 -13.87
C SER A 151 6.82 21.42 -13.26
N ARG A 152 6.16 22.43 -12.67
CA ARG A 152 4.70 22.56 -12.48
C ARG A 152 3.94 21.68 -11.48
N LYS A 153 2.78 22.26 -11.16
CA LYS A 153 1.73 22.05 -10.14
C LYS A 153 0.87 20.79 -10.34
N ASP A 154 1.35 19.80 -11.09
CA ASP A 154 0.64 18.54 -11.28
C ASP A 154 1.10 17.58 -10.18
N SER A 155 0.18 17.15 -9.31
CA SER A 155 0.49 16.39 -8.08
C SER A 155 0.98 14.96 -8.34
N ASN A 156 1.01 14.52 -9.59
CA ASN A 156 1.46 13.18 -9.95
C ASN A 156 2.86 13.24 -10.60
N PRO A 157 3.87 12.53 -10.04
CA PRO A 157 5.11 12.25 -10.78
C PRO A 157 4.77 11.68 -12.16
N PRO A 158 5.26 12.27 -13.27
CA PRO A 158 4.82 11.94 -14.61
C PRO A 158 5.14 10.51 -15.05
N ASN A 159 5.79 9.68 -14.22
CA ASN A 159 6.16 8.31 -14.55
C ASN A 159 6.25 7.37 -13.33
N PHE A 160 5.51 7.58 -12.23
CA PHE A 160 5.54 6.57 -11.15
C PHE A 160 4.84 5.29 -11.66
N PRO A 161 5.56 4.17 -11.84
CA PRO A 161 5.07 3.06 -12.64
C PRO A 161 4.14 2.16 -11.81
N LEU A 162 2.85 2.53 -11.75
CA LEU A 162 1.81 1.66 -11.20
C LEU A 162 1.12 0.88 -12.31
N LYS A 163 0.80 -0.38 -12.00
CA LYS A 163 -0.09 -1.22 -12.81
C LYS A 163 -1.39 -1.38 -12.05
N LEU A 164 -2.35 -0.48 -12.33
CA LEU A 164 -3.63 -0.47 -11.63
C LEU A 164 -4.48 -1.70 -11.97
N SER A 165 -5.24 -2.19 -10.98
CA SER A 165 -6.28 -3.18 -11.23
C SER A 165 -7.43 -2.59 -12.07
N PRO A 166 -8.27 -3.43 -12.71
CA PRO A 166 -9.46 -2.96 -13.42
C PRO A 166 -10.49 -2.21 -12.55
N GLU A 167 -10.39 -2.31 -11.22
CA GLU A 167 -11.28 -1.62 -10.27
C GLU A 167 -10.91 -0.14 -10.06
N HIS A 168 -9.69 0.22 -10.49
CA HIS A 168 -9.11 1.55 -10.32
C HIS A 168 -8.83 2.18 -11.68
N THR A 169 -9.24 3.44 -11.85
CA THR A 169 -9.08 4.16 -13.11
C THR A 169 -7.90 5.12 -13.10
N ASP A 170 -7.43 5.51 -11.92
CA ASP A 170 -6.35 6.47 -11.75
C ASP A 170 -5.76 6.36 -10.33
N PHE A 171 -4.72 7.12 -10.07
CA PHE A 171 -4.17 7.30 -8.73
C PHE A 171 -3.70 8.74 -8.55
N ILE A 172 -3.58 9.15 -7.29
CA ILE A 172 -2.89 10.40 -6.94
C ILE A 172 -1.94 10.18 -5.78
N PHE A 173 -0.97 11.07 -5.67
CA PHE A 173 -0.25 11.29 -4.42
C PHE A 173 -0.77 12.56 -3.76
N GLU A 174 -1.13 12.45 -2.47
CA GLU A 174 -1.57 13.59 -1.67
C GLU A 174 -0.60 13.82 -0.49
N LYS A 175 0.04 14.98 -0.48
CA LYS A 175 1.08 15.35 0.48
C LYS A 175 0.50 15.77 1.83
N ASP A 176 -0.66 16.40 1.83
CA ASP A 176 -1.36 16.75 3.06
C ASP A 176 -2.21 15.55 3.52
N LEU A 177 -1.76 14.87 4.58
CA LEU A 177 -2.48 13.71 5.14
C LEU A 177 -3.89 14.06 5.65
N VAL A 178 -4.15 15.33 6.01
CA VAL A 178 -5.50 15.79 6.37
C VAL A 178 -6.39 15.79 5.13
N GLU A 179 -5.90 16.32 4.02
CA GLU A 179 -6.64 16.30 2.76
C GLU A 179 -6.80 14.87 2.21
N ALA A 180 -5.76 14.04 2.30
CA ALA A 180 -5.85 12.63 1.96
C ALA A 180 -6.96 11.93 2.77
N SER A 181 -7.06 12.24 4.08
CA SER A 181 -8.12 11.72 4.94
C SER A 181 -9.52 12.14 4.49
N ARG A 182 -9.67 13.35 3.94
CA ARG A 182 -10.92 13.87 3.39
C ARG A 182 -11.32 13.13 2.12
N LEU A 183 -10.36 12.88 1.23
CA LEU A 183 -10.56 12.18 -0.04
C LEU A 183 -11.01 10.73 0.16
N VAL A 184 -10.46 10.02 1.17
CA VAL A 184 -10.85 8.63 1.47
C VAL A 184 -11.99 8.49 2.49
N LYS A 185 -12.74 9.57 2.78
CA LYS A 185 -13.79 9.59 3.81
C LYS A 185 -14.88 8.54 3.62
N SER A 186 -15.25 8.23 2.37
CA SER A 186 -16.28 7.23 2.08
C SER A 186 -15.73 5.79 2.04
N HIS A 187 -14.41 5.63 2.04
CA HIS A 187 -13.77 4.31 1.98
C HIS A 187 -13.83 3.60 3.34
N SER A 188 -14.23 2.32 3.33
CA SER A 188 -14.29 1.46 4.53
C SER A 188 -15.07 2.08 5.69
N LYS A 189 -16.20 2.75 5.39
CA LYS A 189 -17.05 3.46 6.37
C LYS A 189 -16.30 4.55 7.16
N GLY A 190 -15.31 5.19 6.54
CA GLY A 190 -14.50 6.25 7.15
C GLY A 190 -13.35 5.77 8.03
N ILE A 191 -13.16 4.46 8.19
CA ILE A 191 -12.04 3.91 8.99
C ILE A 191 -10.68 4.29 8.38
N CYS A 192 -10.57 4.33 7.05
CA CYS A 192 -9.34 4.77 6.37
C CYS A 192 -9.02 6.24 6.62
N SER A 193 -10.04 7.10 6.63
CA SER A 193 -9.92 8.52 6.98
C SER A 193 -9.42 8.70 8.41
N LYS A 194 -10.02 8.00 9.38
CA LYS A 194 -9.58 8.02 10.78
C LYS A 194 -8.14 7.51 10.93
N ALA A 195 -7.75 6.46 10.20
CA ALA A 195 -6.40 5.91 10.24
C ALA A 195 -5.35 6.92 9.77
N LEU A 196 -5.60 7.66 8.68
CA LEU A 196 -4.69 8.71 8.19
C LEU A 196 -4.51 9.84 9.21
N LEU A 197 -5.59 10.29 9.86
CA LEU A 197 -5.52 11.32 10.90
C LEU A 197 -4.70 10.86 12.11
N LEU A 198 -4.92 9.63 12.58
CA LEU A 198 -4.13 9.05 13.68
C LEU A 198 -2.66 8.89 13.28
N TYR A 199 -2.39 8.41 12.06
CA TYR A 199 -1.04 8.28 11.53
C TYR A 199 -0.33 9.63 11.46
N ASN A 200 -1.00 10.69 10.98
CA ASN A 200 -0.46 12.04 10.91
C ASN A 200 -0.08 12.60 12.30
N GLN A 201 -0.94 12.36 13.30
CA GLN A 201 -0.66 12.73 14.69
C GLN A 201 0.55 11.99 15.24
N THR A 202 0.63 10.66 15.06
CA THR A 202 1.78 9.88 15.54
C THR A 202 3.08 10.24 14.84
N SER A 203 3.06 10.48 13.52
CA SER A 203 4.26 10.80 12.75
C SER A 203 4.85 12.17 13.13
N SER A 204 3.97 13.12 13.44
CA SER A 204 4.39 14.45 13.92
C SER A 204 5.13 14.38 15.25
N LEU A 205 4.78 13.44 16.13
CA LEU A 205 5.46 13.24 17.41
C LEU A 205 6.87 12.67 17.25
N TYR A 206 7.07 11.76 16.30
CA TYR A 206 8.39 11.15 16.05
C TYR A 206 9.38 12.12 15.39
N ASN A 207 8.90 13.06 14.57
CA ASN A 207 9.78 14.03 13.89
C ASN A 207 10.19 15.22 14.76
N GLN A 208 9.72 15.30 16.01
CA GLN A 208 10.09 16.36 16.97
C GLN A 208 11.13 15.91 18.01
N GLN A 209 11.64 14.68 17.90
CA GLN A 209 12.70 14.12 18.75
C GLN A 209 14.04 14.13 18.02
#